data_AF-A0A7C0VXN0-F1
#
_entry.id   AF-A0A7C0VXN0-F1
#
_cell.length_a   1.000
_cell.length_b   1.000
_cell.length_c   1.000
_cell.angle_alpha   90.00
_cell.angle_beta   90.00
_cell.angle_gamma   90.00
#
_symmetry.space_group_name_H-M   'P 1'
#
loop_
_entity.id
_entity.type
_entity.pdbx_description
1 polymer ?
#
loop_
_entity_poly.entity_id
_entity_poly.type
_entity_poly.pdbx_seq_one_letter_code
_entity_poly.pdbx_strand_id
1 'polypeptide(L)'
;MRLLPADIHVLADALRDAAADIVEAYEADAPTIAGEVAPDLLAEAAGQLIDVFKCIDADQSAETESDGDVRSATPDDVTQLGDYGLGLLDELAAWAARLGLEGRRQELEVLALPLALWLARRGGELRNLESVVNAAAAVANHTHEPRELEELYAATGEVMEAAALTIRQDLERDDPGRPWRVLNLNRAIVAARTRNPWVMEEAFETLVQNLPEDAPAFFREGLGRMESPNQPPQVREVMERYYRKWCLQHTLH
;
A
#
# COMPACT_ATOMS: atom_id res chain seq x y z
N MET A 1 -3.93 -7.05 13.01
CA MET A 1 -3.15 -7.65 11.90
C MET A 1 -1.83 -6.91 11.83
N ARG A 2 -0.70 -7.60 11.82
CA ARG A 2 0.63 -6.94 11.78
C ARG A 2 1.04 -6.72 10.32
N LEU A 3 1.79 -5.65 10.05
CA LEU A 3 2.40 -5.43 8.74
C LEU A 3 3.28 -6.64 8.38
N LEU A 4 2.99 -7.26 7.24
CA LEU A 4 3.79 -8.36 6.73
C LEU A 4 5.16 -7.83 6.26
N PRO A 5 6.25 -8.60 6.45
CA PRO A 5 7.54 -8.22 5.92
C PRO A 5 7.48 -8.15 4.39
N ALA A 6 8.17 -7.17 3.80
CA ALA A 6 8.39 -7.08 2.36
C ALA A 6 9.50 -8.06 1.93
N ASP A 7 9.27 -9.34 2.21
CA ASP A 7 10.15 -10.47 1.92
C ASP A 7 9.45 -11.36 0.89
N ILE A 8 10.11 -11.61 -0.24
CA ILE A 8 9.51 -12.33 -1.35
C ILE A 8 9.18 -13.79 -1.01
N HIS A 9 9.93 -14.42 -0.12
CA HIS A 9 9.66 -15.80 0.28
C HIS A 9 8.38 -15.88 1.11
N VAL A 10 8.18 -14.94 2.02
CA VAL A 10 6.95 -14.85 2.82
C VAL A 10 5.74 -14.56 1.94
N LEU A 11 5.89 -13.61 1.00
CA LEU A 11 4.85 -13.30 0.01
C LEU A 11 4.50 -14.51 -0.85
N ALA A 12 5.52 -15.22 -1.33
CA ALA A 12 5.37 -16.38 -2.20
C ALA A 12 4.62 -17.53 -1.53
N ASP A 13 4.91 -17.81 -0.27
CA ASP A 13 4.24 -18.89 0.46
C ASP A 13 2.78 -18.53 0.72
N ALA A 14 2.49 -17.30 1.16
CA ALA A 14 1.12 -16.83 1.34
C ALA A 14 0.30 -16.86 0.04
N LEU A 15 0.89 -16.40 -1.07
CA LEU A 15 0.23 -16.41 -2.38
C LEU A 15 -0.02 -17.83 -2.88
N ARG A 16 0.95 -18.74 -2.74
CA ARG A 16 0.80 -20.14 -3.16
C ARG A 16 -0.29 -20.85 -2.38
N ASP A 17 -0.32 -20.66 -1.06
CA ASP A 17 -1.32 -21.26 -0.19
C ASP A 17 -2.74 -20.76 -0.53
N ALA A 18 -2.90 -19.45 -0.72
CA ALA A 18 -4.19 -18.88 -1.11
C ALA A 18 -4.64 -19.33 -2.51
N ALA A 19 -3.72 -19.36 -3.49
CA ALA A 19 -4.01 -19.79 -4.85
C ALA A 19 -4.41 -21.26 -4.91
N ALA A 20 -3.75 -22.14 -4.13
CA ALA A 20 -4.09 -23.57 -4.07
C ALA A 20 -5.54 -23.80 -3.60
N ASP A 21 -5.96 -23.12 -2.53
CA ASP A 21 -7.33 -23.21 -2.01
C ASP A 21 -8.38 -22.70 -3.03
N ILE A 22 -8.05 -21.64 -3.78
CA ILE A 22 -8.92 -21.08 -4.82
C ILE A 22 -9.07 -22.07 -5.98
N VAL A 23 -7.96 -22.69 -6.41
CA VAL A 23 -7.98 -23.70 -7.47
C VAL A 23 -8.80 -24.92 -7.03
N GLU A 24 -8.59 -25.42 -5.80
CA GLU A 24 -9.36 -26.55 -5.26
C GLU A 24 -10.86 -26.24 -5.22
N ALA A 25 -11.25 -25.06 -4.73
CA ALA A 25 -12.64 -24.63 -4.69
C ALA A 25 -13.25 -24.46 -6.09
N TYR A 26 -12.46 -23.94 -7.05
CA TYR A 26 -12.89 -23.79 -8.43
C TYR A 26 -13.11 -25.14 -9.11
N GLU A 27 -12.22 -26.12 -8.91
CA GLU A 27 -12.38 -27.47 -9.47
C GLU A 27 -13.59 -28.20 -8.87
N ALA A 28 -13.91 -27.95 -7.60
CA ALA A 28 -15.04 -28.56 -6.91
C ALA A 28 -16.41 -28.06 -7.41
N ASP A 29 -16.52 -26.77 -7.72
CA ASP A 29 -17.80 -26.13 -8.11
C ASP A 29 -17.90 -25.85 -9.62
N ALA A 30 -16.76 -25.88 -10.34
CA ALA A 30 -16.56 -25.66 -11.77
C ALA A 30 -17.55 -24.64 -12.40
N PRO A 31 -17.63 -23.40 -11.89
CA PRO A 31 -18.57 -22.43 -12.41
C PRO A 31 -18.22 -22.17 -13.89
N THR A 32 -19.19 -22.41 -14.77
CA THR A 32 -19.02 -22.25 -16.22
C THR A 32 -19.05 -20.77 -16.60
N ILE A 33 -18.03 -20.02 -16.22
CA ILE A 33 -17.89 -18.59 -16.54
C ILE A 33 -17.02 -18.48 -17.79
N ALA A 34 -17.67 -18.22 -18.92
CA ALA A 34 -16.99 -18.07 -20.19
C ALA A 34 -16.28 -16.69 -20.28
N GLY A 35 -14.99 -16.71 -20.64
CA GLY A 35 -14.24 -15.51 -21.03
C GLY A 35 -13.23 -14.98 -20.02
N GLU A 36 -13.13 -15.56 -18.83
CA GLU A 36 -12.15 -15.19 -17.82
C GLU A 36 -11.02 -16.22 -17.71
N VAL A 37 -9.83 -15.77 -17.30
CA VAL A 37 -8.69 -16.65 -17.07
C VAL A 37 -8.99 -17.51 -15.85
N ALA A 38 -8.89 -18.83 -16.01
CA ALA A 38 -9.21 -19.77 -14.95
C ALA A 38 -8.15 -19.70 -13.81
N PRO A 39 -8.54 -19.98 -12.56
CA PRO A 39 -7.64 -19.85 -11.41
C PRO A 39 -6.37 -20.68 -11.48
N ASP A 40 -6.39 -21.83 -12.16
CA ASP A 40 -5.22 -22.70 -12.37
C ASP A 40 -4.13 -22.00 -13.20
N LEU A 41 -4.53 -21.32 -14.27
CA LEU A 41 -3.62 -20.52 -15.09
C LEU A 41 -3.07 -19.30 -14.33
N LEU A 42 -3.90 -18.67 -13.49
CA LEU A 42 -3.46 -17.56 -12.64
C LEU A 42 -2.47 -18.02 -11.58
N ALA A 43 -2.71 -19.18 -10.96
CA ALA A 43 -1.80 -19.79 -9.99
C ALA A 43 -0.47 -20.17 -10.63
N GLU A 44 -0.48 -20.71 -11.86
CA GLU A 44 0.74 -20.99 -12.62
C GLU A 44 1.52 -19.71 -12.91
N ALA A 45 0.85 -18.68 -13.41
CA ALA A 45 1.46 -17.38 -13.69
C ALA A 45 2.05 -16.73 -12.43
N ALA A 46 1.34 -16.79 -11.30
CA ALA A 46 1.83 -16.33 -10.01
C ALA A 46 3.08 -17.11 -9.57
N GLY A 47 3.11 -18.42 -9.77
CA GLY A 47 4.28 -19.26 -9.50
C GLY A 47 5.49 -18.85 -10.33
N GLN A 48 5.32 -18.68 -11.65
CA GLN A 48 6.38 -18.23 -12.55
C GLN A 48 6.91 -16.85 -12.16
N LEU A 49 6.02 -15.91 -11.82
CA LEU A 49 6.40 -14.55 -11.39
C LEU A 49 7.20 -14.57 -10.08
N ILE A 50 6.76 -15.38 -9.09
CA ILE A 50 7.48 -15.59 -7.83
C ILE A 50 8.91 -16.09 -8.09
N ASP A 51 9.07 -17.04 -9.01
CA ASP A 51 10.39 -17.60 -9.32
C ASP A 51 11.30 -16.53 -9.95
N VAL A 52 10.75 -15.65 -10.79
CA VAL A 52 11.47 -14.48 -11.31
C VAL A 52 11.88 -13.54 -10.17
N PHE A 53 10.97 -13.21 -9.25
CA PHE A 53 11.29 -12.34 -8.11
C PHE A 53 12.37 -12.92 -7.20
N LYS A 54 12.35 -14.23 -6.95
CA LYS A 54 13.41 -14.92 -6.20
C LYS A 54 14.77 -14.89 -6.89
N CYS A 55 14.79 -14.99 -8.22
CA CYS A 55 16.03 -14.85 -8.98
C CYS A 55 16.60 -13.43 -8.84
N ILE A 56 15.76 -12.41 -8.94
CA ILE A 56 16.17 -11.01 -8.73
C ILE A 56 16.78 -10.80 -7.34
N ASP A 57 16.20 -11.40 -6.30
CA ASP A 57 16.74 -11.33 -4.93
C ASP A 57 18.09 -12.03 -4.76
N ALA A 58 18.25 -13.19 -5.40
CA ALA A 58 19.50 -13.93 -5.39
C ALA A 58 20.61 -13.17 -6.12
N ASP A 59 20.30 -12.55 -7.28
CA ASP A 59 21.27 -11.81 -8.08
C ASP A 59 21.78 -10.56 -7.36
N GLN A 60 20.89 -9.78 -6.70
CA GLN A 60 21.30 -8.62 -5.90
C GLN A 60 22.18 -8.98 -4.70
N SER A 61 21.91 -10.14 -4.08
CA SER A 61 22.75 -10.66 -2.99
C SER A 61 24.15 -11.03 -3.48
N ALA A 62 24.28 -11.52 -4.72
CA ALA A 62 25.54 -11.92 -5.34
C ALA A 62 26.34 -10.74 -5.93
N GLU A 63 25.69 -9.69 -6.44
CA GLU A 63 26.35 -8.47 -6.95
C GLU A 63 27.13 -7.73 -5.86
N THR A 64 26.73 -7.87 -4.60
CA THR A 64 27.47 -7.30 -3.46
C THR A 64 28.84 -8.00 -3.25
N GLU A 65 29.05 -9.18 -3.84
CA GLU A 65 30.25 -10.02 -3.65
C GLU A 65 31.09 -10.24 -4.93
N SER A 66 30.64 -9.83 -6.12
CA SER A 66 31.28 -10.18 -7.41
C SER A 66 31.33 -9.02 -8.42
N ASP A 67 32.54 -8.74 -8.93
CA ASP A 67 32.88 -7.70 -9.93
C ASP A 67 32.59 -8.15 -11.39
N GLY A 68 31.47 -8.86 -11.61
CA GLY A 68 31.18 -9.61 -12.85
C GLY A 68 29.90 -9.16 -13.59
N ASP A 69 29.96 -9.23 -14.92
CA ASP A 69 28.94 -8.85 -15.92
C ASP A 69 27.67 -9.75 -15.90
N VAL A 70 27.02 -9.87 -14.74
CA VAL A 70 25.68 -10.47 -14.61
C VAL A 70 24.67 -9.35 -14.88
N ARG A 71 23.74 -9.57 -15.83
CA ARG A 71 22.67 -8.60 -16.11
C ARG A 71 21.62 -8.70 -15.00
N SER A 72 21.69 -7.85 -13.98
CA SER A 72 20.58 -7.64 -13.05
C SER A 72 19.34 -7.10 -13.75
N ALA A 73 18.17 -7.40 -13.17
CA ALA A 73 16.92 -6.81 -13.59
C ALA A 73 16.99 -5.28 -13.49
N THR A 74 16.56 -4.60 -14.54
CA THR A 74 16.53 -3.14 -14.54
C THR A 74 15.34 -2.63 -13.74
N PRO A 75 15.34 -1.37 -13.28
CA PRO A 75 14.19 -0.76 -12.60
C PRO A 75 12.89 -0.82 -13.42
N ASP A 76 12.96 -0.76 -14.76
CA ASP A 76 11.77 -0.89 -15.61
C ASP A 76 11.27 -2.35 -15.66
N ASP A 77 12.17 -3.34 -15.66
CA ASP A 77 11.78 -4.76 -15.54
C ASP A 77 11.05 -5.01 -14.22
N VAL A 78 11.60 -4.52 -13.10
CA VAL A 78 10.97 -4.62 -11.77
C VAL A 78 9.60 -3.94 -11.77
N THR A 79 9.49 -2.77 -12.41
CA THR A 79 8.22 -2.05 -12.53
C THR A 79 7.16 -2.86 -13.28
N GLN A 80 7.50 -3.41 -14.44
CA GLN A 80 6.57 -4.21 -15.26
C GLN A 80 6.14 -5.49 -14.53
N LEU A 81 7.09 -6.18 -13.88
CA LEU A 81 6.79 -7.37 -13.08
C LEU A 81 5.91 -7.02 -11.87
N GLY A 82 6.10 -5.84 -11.28
CA GLY A 82 5.29 -5.32 -10.20
C GLY A 82 3.84 -5.04 -10.59
N ASP A 83 3.64 -4.34 -11.71
CA ASP A 83 2.31 -4.10 -12.28
C ASP A 83 1.58 -5.44 -12.55
N TYR A 84 2.30 -6.41 -13.10
CA TYR A 84 1.76 -7.75 -13.35
C TYR A 84 1.42 -8.49 -12.06
N GLY A 85 2.30 -8.45 -11.06
CA GLY A 85 2.09 -9.10 -9.77
C GLY A 85 0.90 -8.56 -8.99
N LEU A 86 0.71 -7.23 -8.98
CA LEU A 86 -0.47 -6.60 -8.38
C LEU A 86 -1.75 -7.03 -9.11
N GLY A 87 -1.73 -7.08 -10.45
CA GLY A 87 -2.86 -7.57 -11.23
C GLY A 87 -3.23 -9.03 -10.92
N LEU A 88 -2.24 -9.91 -10.78
CA LEU A 88 -2.48 -11.31 -10.39
C LEU A 88 -3.11 -11.44 -9.01
N LEU A 89 -2.68 -10.62 -8.04
CA LEU A 89 -3.30 -10.59 -6.71
C LEU A 89 -4.77 -10.18 -6.79
N ASP A 90 -5.08 -9.14 -7.57
CA ASP A 90 -6.44 -8.65 -7.76
C ASP A 90 -7.35 -9.69 -8.44
N GLU A 91 -6.85 -10.36 -9.48
CA GLU A 91 -7.60 -11.39 -10.20
C GLU A 91 -7.87 -12.62 -9.31
N LEU A 92 -6.88 -13.08 -8.55
CA LEU A 92 -7.06 -14.18 -7.59
C LEU A 92 -8.01 -13.78 -6.45
N ALA A 93 -7.93 -12.55 -5.94
CA ALA A 93 -8.84 -12.05 -4.91
C ALA A 93 -10.29 -11.99 -5.44
N ALA A 94 -10.48 -11.58 -6.70
CA ALA A 94 -11.80 -11.59 -7.35
C ALA A 94 -12.37 -13.01 -7.48
N TRP A 95 -11.53 -14.00 -7.82
CA TRP A 95 -11.93 -15.40 -7.81
C TRP A 95 -12.28 -15.91 -6.41
N ALA A 96 -11.46 -15.61 -5.40
CA ALA A 96 -11.75 -15.95 -4.02
C ALA A 96 -13.12 -15.39 -3.57
N ALA A 97 -13.42 -14.13 -3.92
CA ALA A 97 -14.71 -13.51 -3.63
C ALA A 97 -15.88 -14.29 -4.26
N ARG A 98 -15.75 -14.67 -5.54
CA ARG A 98 -16.80 -15.39 -6.30
C ARG A 98 -17.06 -16.78 -5.76
N LEU A 99 -16.01 -17.45 -5.28
CA LEU A 99 -16.09 -18.78 -4.67
C LEU A 99 -16.50 -18.72 -3.18
N GLY A 100 -16.76 -17.53 -2.64
CA GLY A 100 -17.13 -17.35 -1.23
C GLY A 100 -15.98 -17.55 -0.24
N LEU A 101 -14.74 -17.56 -0.71
CA LEU A 101 -13.51 -17.70 0.09
C LEU A 101 -13.06 -16.34 0.63
N GLU A 102 -13.91 -15.72 1.44
CA GLU A 102 -13.72 -14.34 1.94
C GLU A 102 -12.41 -14.18 2.75
N GLY A 103 -12.00 -15.20 3.50
CA GLY A 103 -10.71 -15.18 4.21
C GLY A 103 -9.52 -15.10 3.25
N ARG A 104 -9.53 -15.91 2.18
CA ARG A 104 -8.46 -15.92 1.16
C ARG A 104 -8.44 -14.64 0.33
N ARG A 105 -9.61 -14.06 0.04
CA ARG A 105 -9.71 -12.74 -0.59
C ARG A 105 -8.98 -11.67 0.23
N GLN A 106 -9.29 -11.58 1.52
CA GLN A 106 -8.65 -10.61 2.41
C GLN A 106 -7.15 -10.85 2.57
N GLU A 107 -6.73 -12.11 2.66
CA GLU A 107 -5.30 -12.46 2.71
C GLU A 107 -4.57 -11.96 1.46
N LEU A 108 -5.10 -12.23 0.25
CA LEU A 108 -4.53 -11.78 -1.01
C LEU A 108 -4.45 -10.26 -1.13
N GLU A 109 -5.54 -9.56 -0.77
CA GLU A 109 -5.58 -8.10 -0.83
C GLU A 109 -4.49 -7.46 0.04
N VAL A 110 -4.26 -8.02 1.24
CA VAL A 110 -3.25 -7.50 2.15
C VAL A 110 -1.82 -7.72 1.64
N LEU A 111 -1.58 -8.67 0.72
CA LEU A 111 -0.27 -8.88 0.10
C LEU A 111 0.16 -7.75 -0.85
N ALA A 112 -0.78 -6.92 -1.32
CA ALA A 112 -0.45 -5.82 -2.24
C ALA A 112 0.54 -4.81 -1.62
N LEU A 113 0.41 -4.52 -0.32
CA LEU A 113 1.32 -3.60 0.38
C LEU A 113 2.76 -4.12 0.50
N PRO A 114 3.03 -5.32 1.07
CA PRO A 114 4.39 -5.85 1.12
C PRO A 114 5.00 -6.10 -0.26
N LEU A 115 4.21 -6.45 -1.29
CA LEU A 115 4.71 -6.50 -2.67
C LEU A 115 5.13 -5.12 -3.17
N ALA A 116 4.32 -4.09 -2.97
CA ALA A 116 4.67 -2.71 -3.34
C ALA A 116 5.96 -2.21 -2.67
N LEU A 117 6.15 -2.56 -1.39
CA LEU A 117 7.39 -2.25 -0.66
C LEU A 117 8.60 -2.99 -1.24
N TRP A 118 8.43 -4.27 -1.59
CA TRP A 118 9.50 -5.06 -2.21
C TRP A 118 9.94 -4.45 -3.55
N LEU A 119 8.99 -3.97 -4.35
CA LEU A 119 9.23 -3.27 -5.62
C LEU A 119 9.94 -1.93 -5.40
N ALA A 120 9.44 -1.11 -4.48
CA ALA A 120 10.01 0.19 -4.15
C ALA A 120 11.49 0.08 -3.75
N ARG A 121 11.82 -0.92 -2.92
CA ARG A 121 13.19 -1.18 -2.46
C ARG A 121 14.15 -1.64 -3.55
N ARG A 122 13.63 -2.05 -4.72
CA ARG A 122 14.39 -2.45 -5.91
C ARG A 122 14.38 -1.38 -7.00
N GLY A 123 13.93 -0.17 -6.67
CA GLY A 123 13.87 0.96 -7.60
C GLY A 123 12.70 0.87 -8.59
N GLY A 124 11.76 -0.05 -8.39
CA GLY A 124 10.53 -0.11 -9.18
C GLY A 124 9.63 1.11 -8.93
N GLU A 125 8.88 1.51 -9.95
CA GLU A 125 7.90 2.60 -9.89
C GLU A 125 6.48 2.00 -9.77
N LEU A 126 5.62 2.57 -8.92
CA LEU A 126 4.24 2.12 -8.77
C LEU A 126 3.33 2.93 -9.70
N ARG A 127 2.78 2.29 -10.73
CA ARG A 127 1.91 2.92 -11.73
C ARG A 127 0.41 2.78 -11.44
N ASN A 128 0.05 1.95 -10.47
CA ASN A 128 -1.26 1.91 -9.85
C ASN A 128 -1.10 1.78 -8.32
N LEU A 129 -1.95 2.45 -7.56
CA LEU A 129 -1.92 2.45 -6.10
C LEU A 129 -3.19 1.88 -5.47
N GLU A 130 -4.24 1.57 -6.23
CA GLU A 130 -5.56 1.22 -5.67
C GLU A 130 -5.48 0.06 -4.67
N SER A 131 -4.98 -1.09 -5.09
CA SER A 131 -4.85 -2.29 -4.25
C SER A 131 -3.87 -2.07 -3.08
N VAL A 132 -2.80 -1.30 -3.30
CA VAL A 132 -1.80 -0.97 -2.27
C VAL A 132 -2.40 -0.07 -1.18
N VAL A 133 -3.20 0.92 -1.57
CA VAL A 133 -3.87 1.85 -0.66
C VAL A 133 -4.96 1.12 0.13
N ASN A 134 -5.72 0.24 -0.52
CA ASN A 134 -6.71 -0.59 0.13
C ASN A 134 -6.06 -1.53 1.16
N ALA A 135 -4.94 -2.17 0.81
CA ALA A 135 -4.17 -3.00 1.71
C ALA A 135 -3.64 -2.20 2.92
N ALA A 136 -3.08 -1.01 2.68
CA ALA A 136 -2.61 -0.14 3.76
C ALA A 136 -3.73 0.31 4.70
N ALA A 137 -4.91 0.63 4.16
CA ALA A 137 -6.10 0.95 4.95
C ALA A 137 -6.58 -0.26 5.76
N ALA A 138 -6.58 -1.46 5.17
CA ALA A 138 -6.95 -2.70 5.86
C ALA A 138 -6.01 -2.99 7.04
N VAL A 139 -4.68 -2.84 6.84
CA VAL A 139 -3.69 -2.96 7.92
C VAL A 139 -3.96 -1.89 8.99
N ALA A 140 -4.07 -0.62 8.61
CA ALA A 140 -4.29 0.49 9.53
C ALA A 140 -5.53 0.29 10.42
N ASN A 141 -6.64 -0.21 9.85
CA ASN A 141 -7.88 -0.42 10.59
C ASN A 141 -7.77 -1.50 11.68
N HIS A 142 -6.84 -2.45 11.53
CA HIS A 142 -6.61 -3.55 12.47
C HIS A 142 -5.37 -3.39 13.35
N THR A 143 -4.69 -2.24 13.28
CA THR A 143 -3.50 -1.93 14.08
C THR A 143 -3.84 -0.90 15.16
N HIS A 144 -3.59 -1.24 16.42
CA HIS A 144 -3.83 -0.34 17.56
C HIS A 144 -2.56 0.07 18.29
N GLU A 145 -1.48 -0.70 18.15
CA GLU A 145 -0.22 -0.44 18.83
C GLU A 145 0.50 0.75 18.17
N PRO A 146 0.85 1.81 18.93
CA PRO A 146 1.48 3.01 18.36
C PRO A 146 2.74 2.71 17.54
N ARG A 147 3.59 1.79 18.00
CA ARG A 147 4.81 1.41 17.30
C ARG A 147 4.52 0.75 15.94
N GLU A 148 3.53 -0.13 15.87
CA GLU A 148 3.15 -0.76 14.59
C GLU A 148 2.54 0.27 13.62
N LEU A 149 1.85 1.29 14.14
CA LEU A 149 1.37 2.41 13.31
C LEU A 149 2.53 3.28 12.78
N GLU A 150 3.61 3.44 13.55
CA GLU A 150 4.83 4.12 13.07
C GLU A 150 5.51 3.29 11.97
N GLU A 151 5.56 1.96 12.10
CA GLU A 151 6.06 1.06 11.04
C GLU A 151 5.20 1.17 9.77
N LEU A 152 3.87 1.21 9.89
CA LEU A 152 2.97 1.42 8.76
C LEU A 152 3.10 2.83 8.15
N TYR A 153 3.32 3.86 8.98
CA TYR A 153 3.58 5.23 8.52
C TYR A 153 4.85 5.31 7.67
N ALA A 154 5.92 4.64 8.09
CA ALA A 154 7.16 4.56 7.33
C ALA A 154 6.95 3.81 6.01
N ALA A 155 6.30 2.65 6.05
CA ALA A 155 5.98 1.85 4.87
C ALA A 155 5.15 2.62 3.83
N THR A 156 4.12 3.34 4.26
CA THR A 156 3.33 4.19 3.35
C THR A 156 4.12 5.36 2.79
N GLY A 157 5.15 5.83 3.50
CA GLY A 157 6.14 6.79 2.96
C GLY A 157 6.96 6.20 1.81
N GLU A 158 7.49 4.99 1.97
CA GLU A 158 8.22 4.29 0.90
C GLU A 158 7.34 4.10 -0.35
N VAL A 159 6.06 3.73 -0.16
CA VAL A 159 5.08 3.61 -1.25
C VAL A 159 4.85 4.95 -1.96
N MET A 160 4.75 6.06 -1.20
CA MET A 160 4.57 7.39 -1.78
C MET A 160 5.77 7.85 -2.60
N GLU A 161 6.99 7.50 -2.16
CA GLU A 161 8.23 7.82 -2.89
C GLU A 161 8.35 7.03 -4.20
N ALA A 162 7.94 5.76 -4.18
CA ALA A 162 7.94 4.88 -5.35
C ALA A 162 6.78 5.16 -6.32
N ALA A 163 5.77 5.94 -5.93
CA ALA A 163 4.64 6.27 -6.79
C ALA A 163 5.07 7.02 -8.05
N ALA A 164 4.48 6.64 -9.20
CA ALA A 164 4.84 7.22 -10.47
C ALA A 164 4.64 8.73 -10.50
N LEU A 165 5.48 9.46 -11.25
CA LEU A 165 5.38 10.93 -11.31
C LEU A 165 3.99 11.39 -11.77
N THR A 166 3.39 10.67 -12.72
CA THR A 166 2.03 10.93 -13.24
C THR A 166 0.95 10.80 -12.16
N ILE A 167 1.17 9.94 -11.16
CA ILE A 167 0.28 9.78 -9.99
C ILE A 167 0.51 10.94 -9.02
N ARG A 168 1.77 11.22 -8.67
CA ARG A 168 2.16 12.25 -7.70
C ARG A 168 1.77 13.67 -8.11
N GLN A 169 1.68 13.93 -9.41
CA GLN A 169 1.24 15.22 -9.96
C GLN A 169 -0.23 15.55 -9.69
N ASP A 170 -1.04 14.54 -9.37
CA ASP A 170 -2.48 14.67 -9.07
C ASP A 170 -3.22 15.59 -10.06
N LEU A 171 -3.12 15.28 -11.36
CA LEU A 171 -3.64 16.15 -12.41
C LEU A 171 -5.17 16.26 -12.42
N GLU A 172 -5.88 15.23 -11.95
CA GLU A 172 -7.35 15.18 -11.89
C GLU A 172 -7.85 15.45 -10.46
N ARG A 173 -7.72 16.69 -10.01
CA ARG A 173 -7.95 17.09 -8.60
C ARG A 173 -9.41 17.02 -8.14
N ASP A 174 -10.35 16.87 -9.07
CA ASP A 174 -11.79 16.91 -8.77
C ASP A 174 -12.34 15.58 -8.22
N ASP A 175 -11.57 14.48 -8.32
CA ASP A 175 -11.97 13.18 -7.78
C ASP A 175 -11.31 12.91 -6.41
N PRO A 176 -12.04 13.05 -5.29
CA PRO A 176 -11.51 12.76 -3.96
C PRO A 176 -11.19 11.28 -3.74
N GLY A 177 -11.73 10.37 -4.57
CA GLY A 177 -11.52 8.93 -4.48
C GLY A 177 -10.20 8.44 -5.07
N ARG A 178 -9.41 9.31 -5.72
CA ARG A 178 -8.15 8.89 -6.34
C ARG A 178 -7.19 8.26 -5.32
N PRO A 179 -6.57 7.11 -5.63
CA PRO A 179 -5.70 6.40 -4.71
C PRO A 179 -4.58 7.26 -4.10
N TRP A 180 -3.97 8.17 -4.87
CA TRP A 180 -2.95 9.10 -4.37
C TRP A 180 -3.46 10.01 -3.25
N ARG A 181 -4.67 10.54 -3.42
CA ARG A 181 -5.30 11.47 -2.47
C ARG A 181 -5.67 10.71 -1.19
N VAL A 182 -6.29 9.55 -1.36
CA VAL A 182 -6.63 8.63 -0.28
C VAL A 182 -5.39 8.18 0.50
N LEU A 183 -4.27 7.88 -0.17
CA LEU A 183 -3.01 7.51 0.47
C LEU A 183 -2.48 8.61 1.39
N ASN A 184 -2.42 9.85 0.90
CA ASN A 184 -1.95 11.01 1.68
C ASN A 184 -2.82 11.25 2.92
N LEU A 185 -4.15 11.20 2.76
CA LEU A 185 -5.10 11.37 3.86
C LEU A 185 -4.98 10.22 4.87
N ASN A 186 -4.95 8.98 4.40
CA ASN A 186 -4.81 7.81 5.27
C ASN A 186 -3.49 7.82 6.04
N ARG A 187 -2.38 8.20 5.39
CA ARG A 187 -1.07 8.34 6.05
C ARG A 187 -1.11 9.39 7.16
N ALA A 188 -1.76 10.54 6.93
CA ALA A 188 -1.94 11.56 7.97
C ALA A 188 -2.84 11.10 9.13
N ILE A 189 -3.86 10.27 8.86
CA ILE A 189 -4.69 9.63 9.90
C ILE A 189 -3.88 8.63 10.72
N VAL A 190 -3.09 7.77 10.07
CA VAL A 190 -2.18 6.82 10.72
C VAL A 190 -1.19 7.57 11.62
N ALA A 191 -0.59 8.65 11.12
CA ALA A 191 0.31 9.51 11.90
C ALA A 191 -0.38 10.11 13.13
N ALA A 192 -1.62 10.60 13.01
CA ALA A 192 -2.37 11.11 14.16
C ALA A 192 -2.67 10.03 15.21
N ARG A 193 -2.86 8.76 14.77
CA ARG A 193 -3.14 7.62 15.65
C ARG A 193 -1.91 7.11 16.41
N THR A 194 -0.70 7.37 15.93
CA THR A 194 0.54 7.03 16.66
C THR A 194 0.67 7.84 17.95
N ARG A 195 0.00 9.00 18.02
CA ARG A 195 0.11 9.99 19.11
C ARG A 195 1.53 10.52 19.31
N ASN A 196 2.38 10.40 18.28
CA ASN A 196 3.74 10.93 18.27
C ASN A 196 3.76 12.28 17.55
N PRO A 197 4.02 13.40 18.25
CA PRO A 197 4.03 14.74 17.65
C PRO A 197 4.95 14.87 16.44
N TRP A 198 6.14 14.25 16.48
CA TRP A 198 7.11 14.34 15.38
C TRP A 198 6.60 13.70 14.10
N VAL A 199 6.04 12.49 14.22
CA VAL A 199 5.44 11.75 13.11
C VAL A 199 4.24 12.52 12.54
N MET A 200 3.42 13.11 13.39
CA MET A 200 2.30 13.95 12.96
C MET A 200 2.75 15.19 12.18
N GLU A 201 3.76 15.90 12.66
CA GLU A 201 4.28 17.11 12.01
C GLU A 201 4.79 16.81 10.60
N GLU A 202 5.61 15.76 10.46
CA GLU A 202 6.13 15.33 9.16
C GLU A 202 5.00 14.92 8.21
N ALA A 203 4.01 14.17 8.71
CA ALA A 203 2.85 13.76 7.92
C ALA A 203 2.03 14.95 7.45
N PHE A 204 1.83 15.95 8.30
CA PHE A 204 1.01 17.12 8.00
C PHE A 204 1.69 18.08 7.04
N GLU A 205 3.02 18.26 7.14
CA GLU A 205 3.76 19.01 6.10
C GLU A 205 3.70 18.28 4.75
N THR A 206 3.83 16.94 4.74
CA THR A 206 3.70 16.14 3.51
C THR A 206 2.30 16.28 2.90
N LEU A 207 1.25 16.16 3.72
CA LEU A 207 -0.14 16.31 3.27
C LEU A 207 -0.38 17.68 2.65
N VAL A 208 0.09 18.75 3.29
CA VAL A 208 -0.05 20.12 2.81
C VAL A 208 0.71 20.33 1.49
N GLN A 209 1.90 19.75 1.37
CA GLN A 209 2.69 19.85 0.15
C GLN A 209 2.01 19.15 -1.02
N ASN A 210 1.45 17.97 -0.79
CA ASN A 210 0.87 17.13 -1.83
C ASN A 210 -0.57 17.51 -2.17
N LEU A 211 -1.36 17.88 -1.15
CA LEU A 211 -2.81 18.17 -1.24
C LEU A 211 -3.16 19.49 -0.53
N PRO A 212 -2.65 20.64 -1.00
CA PRO A 212 -2.87 21.92 -0.33
C PRO A 212 -4.35 22.32 -0.26
N GLU A 213 -5.16 21.94 -1.25
CA GLU A 213 -6.60 22.24 -1.28
C GLU A 213 -7.41 21.41 -0.26
N ASP A 214 -6.98 20.19 0.05
CA ASP A 214 -7.67 19.27 0.98
C ASP A 214 -7.24 19.44 2.43
N ALA A 215 -6.02 19.91 2.66
CA ALA A 215 -5.46 20.04 3.99
C ALA A 215 -6.36 20.84 4.98
N PRO A 216 -7.01 21.96 4.58
CA PRO A 216 -7.93 22.67 5.48
C PRO A 216 -9.13 21.84 5.94
N ALA A 217 -9.72 21.03 5.05
CA ALA A 217 -10.83 20.14 5.39
C ALA A 217 -10.37 19.07 6.38
N PHE A 218 -9.21 18.44 6.10
CA PHE A 218 -8.59 17.46 6.97
C PHE A 218 -8.35 18.00 8.39
N PHE A 219 -7.74 19.18 8.55
CA PHE A 219 -7.45 19.72 9.88
C PHE A 219 -8.72 20.14 10.64
N ARG A 220 -9.76 20.61 9.93
CA ARG A 220 -11.05 20.97 10.55
C ARG A 220 -11.73 19.73 11.13
N GLU A 221 -11.77 18.64 10.38
CA GLU A 221 -12.31 17.37 10.86
C GLU A 221 -11.46 16.77 11.99
N GLY A 222 -10.14 16.81 11.82
CA GLY A 222 -9.18 16.31 12.79
C GLY A 222 -9.34 16.97 14.15
N LEU A 223 -9.47 18.31 14.20
CA LEU A 223 -9.67 19.05 15.44
C LEU A 223 -10.96 18.66 16.17
N GLY A 224 -12.06 18.46 15.45
CA GLY A 224 -13.33 18.00 16.03
C GLY A 224 -13.21 16.63 16.71
N ARG A 225 -12.31 15.76 16.24
CA ARG A 225 -12.04 14.45 16.86
C ARG A 225 -11.13 14.54 18.10
N MET A 226 -10.40 15.64 18.28
CA MET A 226 -9.44 15.85 19.39
C MET A 226 -10.09 16.28 20.71
N GLU A 227 -11.41 16.43 20.75
CA GLU A 227 -12.20 16.72 21.97
C GLU A 227 -12.32 15.51 22.92
N SER A 228 -11.75 14.37 22.54
CA SER A 228 -11.73 13.16 23.37
C SER A 228 -10.87 13.34 24.64
N PRO A 229 -11.37 12.98 25.83
CA PRO A 229 -10.69 13.25 27.12
C PRO A 229 -9.37 12.48 27.31
N ASN A 230 -9.14 11.40 26.54
CA ASN A 230 -7.92 10.59 26.63
C ASN A 230 -6.80 11.02 25.66
N GLN A 231 -6.96 12.15 24.98
CA GLN A 231 -5.97 12.59 23.99
C GLN A 231 -4.81 13.35 24.65
N PRO A 232 -3.55 12.94 24.40
CA PRO A 232 -2.38 13.64 24.94
C PRO A 232 -2.37 15.12 24.55
N PRO A 233 -2.03 16.05 25.48
CA PRO A 233 -2.02 17.48 25.18
C PRO A 233 -1.16 17.85 23.97
N GLN A 234 0.00 17.21 23.83
CA GLN A 234 0.95 17.49 22.74
C GLN A 234 0.35 17.20 21.36
N VAL A 235 -0.46 16.15 21.24
CA VAL A 235 -1.13 15.77 19.98
C VAL A 235 -2.18 16.81 19.58
N ARG A 236 -2.92 17.34 20.57
CA ARG A 236 -3.89 18.41 20.36
C ARG A 236 -3.20 19.70 19.92
N GLU A 237 -2.09 20.05 20.55
CA GLU A 237 -1.30 21.25 20.21
C GLU A 237 -0.81 21.22 18.76
N VAL A 238 -0.32 20.08 18.26
CA VAL A 238 0.07 19.92 16.85
C VAL A 238 -1.13 20.16 15.94
N MET A 239 -2.26 19.48 16.18
CA MET A 239 -3.47 19.63 15.36
C MET A 239 -3.98 21.08 15.34
N GLU A 240 -4.04 21.74 16.50
CA GLU A 240 -4.44 23.15 16.60
C GLU A 240 -3.50 24.09 15.84
N ARG A 241 -2.19 23.84 15.88
CA ARG A 241 -1.20 24.66 15.18
C ARG A 241 -1.40 24.59 13.67
N TYR A 242 -1.56 23.39 13.11
CA TYR A 242 -1.82 23.22 11.68
C TYR A 242 -3.18 23.76 11.27
N TYR A 243 -4.22 23.55 12.09
CA TYR A 243 -5.53 24.17 11.88
C TYR A 243 -5.44 25.70 11.81
N ARG A 244 -4.75 26.36 12.74
CA ARG A 244 -4.59 27.83 12.72
C ARG A 244 -3.84 28.30 11.47
N LYS A 245 -2.75 27.61 11.11
CA LYS A 245 -1.90 27.93 9.94
C LYS A 245 -2.69 27.81 8.63
N TRP A 246 -3.46 26.73 8.45
CA TRP A 246 -4.07 26.40 7.15
C TRP A 246 -5.55 26.75 7.03
N CYS A 247 -6.30 26.87 8.12
CA CYS A 247 -7.73 27.20 8.08
C CYS A 247 -8.05 28.66 8.41
N LEU A 248 -7.20 29.37 9.18
CA LEU A 248 -7.50 30.73 9.66
C LEU A 248 -6.65 31.81 8.99
N GLN A 249 -5.41 31.51 8.59
CA GLN A 249 -4.51 32.50 7.98
C GLN A 249 -4.70 32.65 6.46
N HIS A 250 -5.38 31.71 5.80
CA HIS A 250 -5.67 31.75 4.36
C HIS A 250 -6.97 32.51 4.00
N THR A 251 -7.69 33.06 4.99
CA THR A 251 -8.95 33.79 4.80
C THR A 251 -8.77 35.29 4.51
N LEU A 252 -7.54 35.74 4.29
CA LEU A 252 -7.22 37.12 3.89
C LEU A 252 -6.65 37.11 2.48
N HIS A 253 -7.50 37.03 1.45
CA HIS A 253 -7.29 37.64 0.12
C HIS A 253 -8.60 37.64 -0.68
#